data_AF-A0A2T2UZ19-F1
#
_entry.id   AF-A0A2T2UZ19-F1
#
_cell.length_a   1.000
_cell.length_b   1.000
_cell.length_c   1.000
_cell.angle_alpha   90.00
_cell.angle_beta   90.00
_cell.angle_gamma   90.00
#
_symmetry.space_group_name_H-M   'P 1'
#
loop_
_entity.id
_entity.type
_entity.pdbx_description
1 polymer ?
#
loop_
_entity_poly.entity_id
_entity_poly.type
_entity_poly.pdbx_seq_one_letter_code
_entity_poly.pdbx_strand_id
1 'polypeptide(L)'
;AVEFIERVPADWSESHVLNARIGESITIARRKKDSEAWYVGTTTNAEARTLDVPLDFLHSDQTYVAHVFEDTPESDYQNNPHAYRLRRGLVTASDSIEANLARSGGQAGILEPATEEDREEYDVLE
;
A
#
# COMPACT_ATOMS: atom_id res chain seq x y z
N ALA A 1 -11.96 4.63 2.28
CA ALA A 1 -12.01 3.93 0.99
C ALA A 1 -12.12 4.91 -0.19
N VAL A 2 -13.12 5.82 -0.21
CA VAL A 2 -13.30 6.80 -1.31
C VAL A 2 -12.04 7.64 -1.57
N GLU A 3 -11.33 8.04 -0.51
CA GLU A 3 -10.07 8.78 -0.58
C GLU A 3 -9.03 8.16 -1.54
N PHE A 4 -8.88 6.83 -1.56
CA PHE A 4 -7.94 6.19 -2.47
C PHE A 4 -8.36 6.37 -3.94
N ILE A 5 -9.64 6.19 -4.23
CA ILE A 5 -10.20 6.29 -5.58
C ILE A 5 -10.14 7.74 -6.10
N GLU A 6 -10.30 8.72 -5.22
CA GLU A 6 -10.16 10.14 -5.57
C GLU A 6 -8.70 10.52 -5.89
N ARG A 7 -7.73 9.83 -5.27
CA ARG A 7 -6.31 10.17 -5.36
C ARG A 7 -5.54 9.35 -6.39
N VAL A 8 -6.00 8.15 -6.76
CA VAL A 8 -5.26 7.26 -7.65
C VAL A 8 -5.23 7.78 -9.10
N PRO A 9 -4.05 7.94 -9.74
CA PRO A 9 -3.94 8.40 -11.11
C PRO A 9 -4.20 7.28 -12.11
N ALA A 10 -4.37 7.65 -13.38
CA ALA A 10 -4.46 6.71 -14.50
C ALA A 10 -3.21 6.67 -15.38
N ASP A 11 -2.24 7.58 -15.17
CA ASP A 11 -0.98 7.69 -15.92
C ASP A 11 0.22 7.53 -14.97
N TRP A 12 1.20 6.74 -15.41
CA TRP A 12 2.31 6.24 -14.57
C TRP A 12 3.65 6.46 -15.27
N SER A 13 4.66 6.88 -14.51
CA SER A 13 6.03 7.02 -15.04
C SER A 13 6.81 5.70 -15.01
N GLU A 14 6.58 4.88 -13.98
CA GLU A 14 7.19 3.57 -13.82
C GLU A 14 6.27 2.59 -13.09
N SER A 15 6.54 1.29 -13.25
CA SER A 15 5.75 0.21 -12.67
C SER A 15 6.65 -0.98 -12.32
N HIS A 16 6.56 -1.41 -11.07
CA HIS A 16 7.37 -2.48 -10.49
C HIS A 16 6.44 -3.58 -9.99
N VAL A 17 6.64 -4.80 -10.45
CA VAL A 17 6.00 -5.98 -9.87
C VAL A 17 6.89 -6.45 -8.73
N LEU A 18 6.45 -6.24 -7.49
CA LEU A 18 7.25 -6.54 -6.30
C LEU A 18 7.20 -8.02 -5.93
N ASN A 19 6.01 -8.61 -6.05
CA ASN A 19 5.82 -10.05 -5.96
C ASN A 19 4.66 -10.47 -6.88
N ALA A 20 4.74 -11.70 -7.39
CA ALA A 20 3.65 -12.29 -8.17
C ALA A 20 3.71 -13.81 -8.10
N ARG A 21 2.56 -14.43 -7.88
CA ARG A 21 2.34 -15.86 -8.03
C ARG A 21 1.07 -16.07 -8.82
N ILE A 22 1.20 -16.70 -9.99
CA ILE A 22 0.09 -16.90 -10.92
C ILE A 22 -1.06 -17.63 -10.22
N GLY A 23 -2.24 -17.01 -10.23
CA GLY A 23 -3.45 -17.57 -9.59
C GLY A 23 -3.49 -17.44 -8.07
N GLU A 24 -2.48 -16.85 -7.44
CA GLU A 24 -2.37 -16.71 -5.98
C GLU A 24 -2.39 -15.27 -5.53
N SER A 25 -1.42 -14.47 -5.96
CA SER A 25 -1.28 -13.09 -5.48
C SER A 25 -0.46 -12.23 -6.43
N ILE A 26 -0.61 -10.92 -6.30
CA ILE A 26 0.24 -9.95 -6.97
C ILE A 26 0.34 -8.67 -6.14
N THR A 27 1.55 -8.12 -6.10
CA THR A 27 1.82 -6.76 -5.59
C THR A 27 2.49 -5.94 -6.69
N ILE A 28 1.93 -4.77 -6.98
CA ILE A 28 2.49 -3.81 -7.94
C ILE A 28 2.65 -2.46 -7.25
N ALA A 29 3.82 -1.85 -7.39
CA ALA A 29 4.08 -0.45 -7.09
C ALA A 29 4.18 0.35 -8.38
N ARG A 30 3.56 1.53 -8.43
CA ARG A 30 3.60 2.42 -9.59
C ARG A 30 3.85 3.85 -9.15
N ARG A 31 4.78 4.54 -9.80
CA ARG A 31 5.02 5.96 -9.56
C ARG A 31 4.13 6.80 -10.45
N LYS A 32 3.43 7.75 -9.83
CA LYS A 32 2.63 8.74 -10.57
C LYS A 32 3.54 9.49 -11.54
N LYS A 33 3.00 9.86 -12.69
CA LYS A 33 3.75 10.67 -13.66
C LYS A 33 4.01 12.07 -13.12
N ASP A 34 5.19 12.62 -13.39
CA ASP A 34 5.63 13.95 -12.98
C ASP A 34 5.50 14.20 -11.46
N SER A 35 5.69 13.15 -10.66
CA SER A 35 5.54 13.16 -9.21
C SER A 35 6.40 12.08 -8.58
N GLU A 36 6.84 12.30 -7.35
CA GLU A 36 7.53 11.30 -6.53
C GLU A 36 6.56 10.41 -5.74
N ALA A 37 5.24 10.61 -5.90
CA ALA A 37 4.23 9.81 -5.22
C ALA A 37 4.11 8.41 -5.84
N TRP A 38 4.05 7.41 -4.97
CA TRP A 38 3.90 6.01 -5.32
C TRP A 38 2.55 5.45 -4.87
N TYR A 39 2.05 4.49 -5.65
CA TYR A 39 0.81 3.79 -5.37
C TYR A 39 1.11 2.30 -5.40
N VAL A 40 0.73 1.61 -4.34
CA VAL A 40 0.97 0.18 -4.17
C VAL A 40 -0.35 -0.54 -4.06
N GLY A 41 -0.51 -1.64 -4.78
CA GLY A 41 -1.69 -2.49 -4.71
C GLY A 41 -1.29 -3.94 -4.56
N THR A 42 -1.85 -4.61 -3.56
CA THR A 42 -1.67 -6.02 -3.28
C THR A 42 -3.04 -6.72 -3.26
N THR A 43 -3.14 -7.87 -3.91
CA THR A 43 -4.37 -8.70 -3.87
C THR A 43 -4.02 -10.18 -3.78
N THR A 44 -4.94 -10.97 -3.22
CA THR A 44 -4.86 -12.42 -3.08
C THR A 44 -6.05 -13.12 -3.75
N ASN A 45 -5.95 -14.44 -3.89
CA ASN A 45 -7.02 -15.32 -4.34
C ASN A 45 -7.93 -15.75 -3.19
N ALA A 46 -8.64 -16.87 -3.34
CA ALA A 46 -9.57 -17.39 -2.32
C ALA A 46 -8.91 -17.81 -0.99
N GLU A 47 -7.58 -17.79 -0.89
CA GLU A 47 -6.82 -18.08 0.33
C GLU A 47 -6.35 -16.77 0.98
N ALA A 48 -6.48 -16.68 2.31
CA ALA A 48 -5.91 -15.59 3.09
C ALA A 48 -4.38 -15.70 3.10
N ARG A 49 -3.68 -14.56 3.07
CA ARG A 49 -2.21 -14.52 2.96
C ARG A 49 -1.62 -13.33 3.69
N THR A 50 -0.44 -13.52 4.24
CA THR A 50 0.44 -12.43 4.67
C THR A 50 1.59 -12.34 3.69
N LEU A 51 1.82 -11.15 3.13
CA LEU A 51 2.91 -10.86 2.21
C LEU A 51 3.73 -9.68 2.74
N ASP A 52 5.04 -9.79 2.66
CA ASP A 52 5.93 -8.67 2.92
C ASP A 52 6.07 -7.81 1.66
N VAL A 53 5.86 -6.50 1.78
CA VAL A 53 5.97 -5.53 0.69
C VAL A 53 7.17 -4.62 0.94
N PRO A 54 8.35 -4.94 0.37
CA PRO A 54 9.52 -4.08 0.52
C PRO A 54 9.31 -2.74 -0.18
N LEU A 55 9.82 -1.66 0.43
CA LEU A 55 9.72 -0.31 -0.10
C LEU A 55 11.03 0.17 -0.76
N ASP A 56 11.92 -0.75 -1.14
CA ASP A 56 13.25 -0.47 -1.71
C ASP A 56 13.24 0.23 -3.07
N PHE A 57 12.07 0.36 -3.70
CA PHE A 57 11.84 1.16 -4.91
C PHE A 57 11.72 2.67 -4.62
N LEU A 58 11.54 3.07 -3.37
CA LEU A 58 11.50 4.48 -2.97
C LEU A 58 12.90 5.11 -3.06
N HIS A 59 12.94 6.43 -3.13
CA HIS A 59 14.21 7.16 -3.06
C HIS A 59 14.86 7.01 -1.67
N SER A 60 16.13 6.58 -1.63
CA SER A 60 16.83 6.19 -0.40
C SER A 60 16.99 7.29 0.64
N ASP A 61 17.07 8.55 0.21
CA ASP A 61 17.27 9.71 1.08
C ASP A 61 15.97 10.50 1.35
N GLN A 62 14.82 9.87 1.09
CA GLN A 62 13.50 10.51 1.18
C GLN A 62 12.58 9.74 2.13
N THR A 63 11.96 10.48 3.06
CA THR A 63 10.85 9.99 3.88
C THR A 63 9.52 10.22 3.16
N TYR A 64 8.62 9.26 3.29
CA TYR A 64 7.28 9.30 2.73
C TYR A 64 6.24 9.17 3.84
N VAL A 65 5.09 9.80 3.68
CA VAL A 65 3.88 9.47 4.43
C VAL A 65 3.14 8.37 3.68
N ALA A 66 2.90 7.25 4.36
CA ALA A 66 2.13 6.13 3.85
C ALA A 66 0.68 6.25 4.30
N HIS A 67 -0.26 6.13 3.36
CA HIS A 67 -1.68 5.92 3.63
C HIS A 67 -2.05 4.51 3.20
N VAL A 68 -2.23 3.60 4.16
CA VAL A 68 -2.44 2.17 3.91
C VAL A 68 -3.89 1.79 4.20
N PHE A 69 -4.64 1.49 3.15
CA PHE A 69 -6.00 0.99 3.19
C PHE A 69 -5.95 -0.54 3.13
N GLU A 70 -6.39 -1.21 4.18
CA GLU A 70 -6.19 -2.67 4.30
C GLU A 70 -7.36 -3.37 4.98
N ASP A 71 -7.48 -4.66 4.69
CA ASP A 71 -8.34 -5.58 5.43
C ASP A 71 -8.03 -5.55 6.94
N THR A 72 -9.05 -5.74 7.77
CA THR A 72 -8.91 -5.98 9.21
C THR A 72 -8.91 -7.48 9.50
N PRO A 73 -8.55 -7.93 10.73
CA PRO A 73 -8.66 -9.34 11.11
C PRO A 73 -10.07 -9.93 10.95
N GLU A 74 -11.11 -9.10 10.95
CA GLU A 74 -12.51 -9.49 10.77
C GLU A 74 -13.00 -9.45 9.32
N SER A 75 -12.15 -9.02 8.38
CA SER A 75 -12.51 -8.93 6.96
C SER A 75 -12.71 -10.31 6.35
N ASP A 76 -13.78 -10.44 5.57
CA ASP A 76 -14.09 -11.66 4.84
C ASP A 76 -14.96 -11.32 3.62
N TYR A 77 -14.60 -11.80 2.43
CA TYR A 77 -15.34 -11.43 1.21
C TYR A 77 -16.84 -11.79 1.23
N GLN A 78 -17.24 -12.79 2.03
CA GLN A 78 -18.61 -13.28 2.08
C GLN A 78 -19.36 -12.75 3.31
N ASN A 79 -18.73 -12.79 4.47
CA ASN A 79 -19.37 -12.50 5.74
C ASN A 79 -19.20 -11.05 6.19
N ASN A 80 -18.11 -10.39 5.79
CA ASN A 80 -17.80 -9.02 6.21
C ASN A 80 -16.92 -8.27 5.18
N PRO A 81 -17.44 -8.02 3.96
CA PRO A 81 -16.64 -7.51 2.84
C PRO A 81 -16.29 -6.02 2.93
N HIS A 82 -16.82 -5.32 3.93
CA HIS A 82 -16.65 -3.87 4.08
C HIS A 82 -15.78 -3.49 5.29
N ALA A 83 -15.33 -4.47 6.07
CA ALA A 83 -14.34 -4.20 7.10
C ALA A 83 -13.01 -3.87 6.43
N TYR A 84 -12.49 -2.69 6.75
CA TYR A 84 -11.15 -2.24 6.40
C TYR A 84 -10.72 -1.22 7.44
N ARG A 85 -9.41 -0.99 7.54
CA ARG A 85 -8.83 0.10 8.32
C ARG A 85 -7.90 0.94 7.45
N LEU A 86 -7.58 2.12 7.96
CA LEU A 86 -6.64 3.03 7.34
C LEU A 86 -5.54 3.34 8.36
N ARG A 87 -4.32 2.88 8.06
CA ARG A 87 -3.12 3.27 8.80
C ARG A 87 -2.41 4.41 8.09
N ARG A 88 -1.84 5.32 8.87
CA ARG A 88 -0.99 6.39 8.39
C ARG A 88 0.29 6.43 9.22
N GLY A 89 1.42 6.71 8.57
CA GLY A 89 2.71 6.73 9.24
C GLY A 89 3.85 7.01 8.27
N LEU A 90 5.00 7.37 8.83
CA LEU A 90 6.22 7.63 8.06
C LEU A 90 6.91 6.32 7.67
N VAL A 91 7.42 6.28 6.44
CA VAL A 91 8.21 5.17 5.89
C VAL A 91 9.36 5.69 5.04
N THR A 92 10.34 4.83 4.80
CA THR A 92 11.55 5.04 4.01
C THR A 92 11.81 3.84 3.11
N ALA A 93 12.80 3.96 2.22
CA ALA A 93 13.19 2.87 1.32
C ALA A 93 13.74 1.62 2.05
N SER A 94 14.13 1.73 3.33
CA SER A 94 14.59 0.58 4.11
C SER A 94 13.47 -0.21 4.80
N ASP A 95 12.23 0.29 4.74
CA ASP A 95 11.10 -0.32 5.43
C ASP A 95 10.38 -1.35 4.55
N SER A 96 9.54 -2.15 5.19
CA SER A 96 8.56 -2.99 4.52
C SER A 96 7.19 -2.81 5.16
N ILE A 97 6.14 -3.00 4.36
CA ILE A 97 4.75 -2.98 4.84
C ILE A 97 4.20 -4.40 4.78
N GLU A 98 3.72 -4.90 5.91
CA GLU A 98 3.03 -6.19 5.93
C GLU A 98 1.62 -6.05 5.33
N ALA A 99 1.34 -6.86 4.31
CA ALA A 99 0.03 -7.00 3.70
C ALA A 99 -0.68 -8.23 4.26
N ASN A 100 -1.51 -8.03 5.28
CA ASN A 100 -2.39 -9.05 5.85
C ASN A 100 -3.72 -9.09 5.09
N LEU A 101 -3.82 -10.02 4.15
CA LEU A 101 -4.92 -10.09 3.19
C LEU A 101 -5.94 -11.13 3.66
N ALA A 102 -7.19 -10.70 3.82
CA ALA A 102 -8.30 -11.63 3.93
C ALA A 102 -8.44 -12.43 2.62
N ARG A 103 -9.13 -13.58 2.66
CA ARG A 103 -9.44 -14.32 1.43
C ARG A 103 -10.20 -13.44 0.44
N SER A 104 -9.76 -13.43 -0.81
CA SER A 104 -10.23 -12.55 -1.89
C SER A 104 -10.15 -11.05 -1.55
N GLY A 105 -9.25 -10.69 -0.64
CA GLY A 105 -9.04 -9.34 -0.15
C GLY A 105 -7.88 -8.61 -0.80
N GLY A 106 -7.41 -7.55 -0.13
CA GLY A 106 -6.41 -6.66 -0.68
C GLY A 106 -5.89 -5.60 0.28
N GLN A 107 -4.80 -4.95 -0.14
CA GLN A 107 -4.24 -3.76 0.49
C GLN A 107 -3.88 -2.75 -0.60
N ALA A 108 -4.16 -1.49 -0.34
CA ALA A 108 -3.79 -0.38 -1.21
C ALA A 108 -3.00 0.66 -0.39
N GLY A 109 -1.92 1.17 -0.97
CA GLY A 109 -1.04 2.16 -0.35
C GLY A 109 -0.89 3.38 -1.24
N ILE A 110 -0.89 4.57 -0.64
CA ILE A 110 -0.41 5.81 -1.26
C ILE A 110 0.81 6.24 -0.45
N LEU A 111 1.95 6.42 -1.11
CA LEU A 111 3.19 6.87 -0.49
C LEU A 111 3.55 8.22 -1.12
N GLU A 112 3.44 9.29 -0.35
CA GLU A 112 3.76 10.66 -0.81
C GLU A 112 5.00 11.18 -0.08
N PRO A 113 5.87 11.96 -0.74
CA PRO A 113 6.98 12.59 -0.05
C PRO A 113 6.48 13.36 1.17
N ALA A 114 7.01 13.03 2.35
CA ALA A 114 6.60 13.67 3.59
C ALA A 114 7.03 15.14 3.59
N THR A 115 6.07 16.02 3.87
CA THR A 115 6.33 17.41 4.20
C THR A 115 6.90 17.52 5.62
N GLU A 116 7.30 18.73 6.02
CA GLU A 116 7.74 18.95 7.40
C GLU A 116 6.58 18.77 8.40
N GLU A 117 5.36 19.19 8.02
CA GLU A 117 4.16 19.01 8.84
C GLU A 117 3.85 17.52 9.04
N ASP A 118 3.96 16.70 7.98
CA ASP A 118 3.75 15.25 8.09
C ASP A 118 4.74 14.59 9.06
N ARG A 119 5.98 15.08 9.12
CA ARG A 119 7.02 14.55 10.02
C ARG A 119 6.77 14.88 11.49
N GLU A 120 6.02 15.94 11.75
CA GLU A 120 5.58 16.32 13.10
C GLU A 120 4.28 15.62 13.49
N GLU A 121 3.39 15.37 12.51
CA GLU A 121 2.08 14.75 12.72
C GLU A 121 2.14 13.23 12.89
N TYR A 122 2.96 12.55 12.07
CA TYR A 122 2.96 11.10 11.99
C TYR A 122 4.21 10.49 12.65
N ASP A 123 3.97 9.44 13.44
CA ASP A 123 5.02 8.52 13.85
C ASP A 123 5.42 7.56 12.70
N VAL A 124 6.48 6.78 12.91
CA VAL A 124 6.83 5.67 12.01
C VAL A 124 5.64 4.70 11.89
N LEU A 125 5.36 4.25 10.68
CA LEU A 125 4.26 3.32 10.43
C LEU A 125 4.51 1.97 11.15
N GLU A 126 3.64 1.63 12.10
CA GLU A 126 3.58 0.31 12.78
C GLU A 126 2.75 -0.72 12.01
#